data_AF-A0A446CL71-F1
#
_entry.id   AF-A0A446CL71-F1
#
_cell.length_a   1.000
_cell.length_b   1.000
_cell.length_c   1.000
_cell.angle_alpha   90.00
_cell.angle_beta   90.00
_cell.angle_gamma   90.00
#
_symmetry.space_group_name_H-M   'P 1'
#
loop_
_entity.id
_entity.type
_entity.pdbx_description
1 polymer ?
#
loop_
_entity_poly.entity_id
_entity_poly.type
_entity_poly.pdbx_seq_one_letter_code
_entity_poly.pdbx_strand_id
1 'polypeptide(L)' 'MSPKTVYVNAYTRWRLGREENVCAHWRSAPGSQLMLF' A
#
# COMPACT_ATOMS: atom_id res chain seq x y z
N MET A 1 -16.39 3.91 17.69
CA MET A 1 -15.62 3.12 16.72
C MET A 1 -14.75 4.10 15.95
N SER A 2 -13.45 4.18 16.20
CA SER A 2 -12.61 5.10 15.41
C SER A 2 -12.52 4.57 13.97
N PRO A 3 -12.68 5.42 12.95
CA PRO A 3 -12.46 4.99 11.57
C PRO A 3 -11.01 4.53 11.45
N LYS A 4 -10.80 3.25 11.16
CA LYS A 4 -9.47 2.73 10.86
C LYS A 4 -9.08 3.28 9.49
N THR A 5 -8.24 4.31 9.44
CA THR A 5 -7.72 4.86 8.19
C THR A 5 -6.91 3.79 7.46
N VAL A 6 -7.32 3.44 6.24
CA VAL A 6 -6.56 2.57 5.34
C VAL A 6 -5.99 3.46 4.22
N TYR A 7 -4.69 3.40 4.04
CA TYR A 7 -4.01 4.09 2.95
C TYR A 7 -4.06 3.20 1.71
N VAL A 8 -4.51 3.75 0.58
CA VAL A 8 -4.62 3.02 -0.69
C VAL A 8 -3.76 3.73 -1.73
N ASN A 9 -2.97 2.98 -2.48
CA ASN A 9 -2.23 3.49 -3.64
C ASN A 9 -2.48 2.59 -4.85
N ALA A 10 -3.00 3.16 -5.92
CA ALA A 10 -3.17 2.47 -7.18
C ALA A 10 -1.87 2.53 -7.99
N TYR A 11 -1.44 1.39 -8.52
CA TYR A 11 -0.24 1.30 -9.34
C TYR A 11 -0.38 0.17 -10.37
N THR A 12 0.40 0.26 -11.43
CA THR A 12 0.47 -0.75 -12.45
C THR A 12 1.74 -1.58 -12.27
N ARG A 13 1.64 -2.91 -12.39
CA ARG A 13 2.80 -3.81 -12.27
C ARG A 13 2.88 -4.75 -13.46
N TRP A 14 4.10 -5.17 -13.79
CA TRP A 14 4.33 -6.26 -14.73
C TRP A 14 4.44 -7.59 -13.97
N ARG A 15 3.63 -8.58 -14.34
CA ARG A 15 3.66 -9.92 -13.78
C ARG A 15 3.44 -10.95 -14.88
N LEU A 16 4.38 -11.90 -15.01
CA LEU A 16 4.30 -13.00 -15.98
C LEU A 16 4.00 -12.54 -17.43
N GLY A 17 4.65 -11.45 -17.86
CA GLY A 17 4.46 -10.91 -19.21
C GLY A 17 3.10 -10.25 -19.44
N ARG A 18 2.40 -9.83 -18.38
CA ARG A 18 1.20 -9.00 -18.47
C ARG A 18 1.28 -7.78 -17.57
N GLU A 19 0.66 -6.70 -18.03
CA GLU A 19 0.45 -5.48 -17.25
C GLU A 19 -0.82 -5.63 -16.41
N GLU A 20 -0.70 -5.48 -15.10
CA GLU A 20 -1.78 -5.61 -14.13
C GLU A 20 -2.01 -4.27 -13.42
N ASN A 21 -3.26 -3.80 -13.37
CA ASN A 21 -3.67 -2.67 -12.55
C ASN A 21 -4.00 -3.16 -11.14
N VAL A 22 -3.32 -2.63 -10.12
CA VAL A 22 -3.38 -3.14 -8.73
C VAL A 22 -3.52 -1.99 -7.73
N CYS A 23 -4.09 -2.28 -6.55
CA CYS A 23 -4.13 -1.36 -5.42
C CYS A 23 -3.38 -1.94 -4.21
N ALA A 24 -2.39 -1.20 -3.70
CA ALA A 24 -1.72 -1.51 -2.44
C ALA A 24 -2.49 -0.88 -1.26
N HIS A 25 -2.63 -1.62 -0.17
CA HIS A 25 -3.37 -1.21 1.03
C HIS A 25 -2.47 -1.29 2.26
N TRP A 26 -2.35 -0.21 3.01
CA TRP A 26 -1.62 -0.17 4.27
C TRP A 26 -2.53 0.28 5.41
N ARG A 27 -2.38 -0.36 6.58
CA ARG A 27 -3.07 0.05 7.81
C ARG A 27 -2.35 1.19 8.55
N SER A 28 -1.09 1.40 8.24
CA SER A 28 -0.25 2.50 8.73
C SER A 28 0.23 3.32 7.54
N ALA A 29 0.59 4.59 7.77
CA ALA A 29 1.07 5.44 6.68
C ALA A 29 2.32 4.81 6.03
N PRO A 30 2.37 4.64 4.70
CA PRO A 30 3.57 4.16 4.04
C PRO A 30 4.72 5.15 4.31
N GLY A 31 5.79 4.68 4.95
CA GLY A 31 6.90 5.52 5.41
C GLY A 31 6.93 5.79 6.92
N SER A 32 5.88 5.47 7.68
CA SER A 32 5.90 5.52 9.15
C SER A 32 6.62 4.31 9.77
N GLN A 33 7.71 3.86 9.15
CA GLN A 33 8.55 2.83 9.74
C GLN A 33 9.20 3.43 10.98
N LEU A 34 8.81 2.90 12.14
CA LEU A 34 9.44 3.20 13.41
C LEU A 34 10.94 2.98 13.23
N MET A 35 11.75 4.04 13.30
CA MET A 35 13.18 3.91 13.53
C MET A 35 13.33 3.17 14.86
N LEU A 36 13.67 1.89 14.79
CA LEU A 36 14.17 1.16 15.94
C LEU A 36 15.65 1.58 16.06
N PHE A 37 15.91 2.46 17.02
CA PHE A 37 17.26 2.80 17.48
C PHE A 37 17.89 1.63 18.22
#